data_AF-A0A9W6NY25-F1
#
_entry.id   AF-A0A9W6NY25-F1
#
_cell.length_a   1.000
_cell.length_b   1.000
_cell.length_c   1.000
_cell.angle_alpha   90.00
_cell.angle_beta   90.00
_cell.angle_gamma   90.00
#
_symmetry.space_group_name_H-M   'P 1'
#
loop_
_entity.id
_entity.type
_entity.pdbx_description
1 polymer ?
#
loop_
_entity_poly.entity_id
_entity_poly.type
_entity_poly.pdbx_seq_one_letter_code
_entity_poly.pdbx_strand_id
1 'polypeptide(L)'
;MTAPIHDREAATPAPRAEQAADLDPPTVRLPRPTRDDRRTEIVDRLLDALEDLVARHRALAGNPAQVDLHAELIAAEVAHELAVTRAALRRAPHLRRTG
;
A
#
# COMPACT_ATOMS: atom_id res chain seq x y z
N MET A 1 18.83 -47.24 -71.67
CA MET A 1 18.23 -45.98 -71.22
C MET A 1 17.28 -46.28 -70.06
N THR A 2 17.22 -45.56 -68.94
CA THR A 2 18.18 -44.61 -68.32
C THR A 2 17.81 -44.55 -66.83
N ALA A 3 18.79 -44.56 -65.92
CA ALA A 3 18.57 -44.23 -64.49
C ALA A 3 18.92 -42.74 -64.26
N PRO A 4 18.30 -42.04 -63.29
CA PRO A 4 18.78 -42.16 -61.90
C PRO A 4 17.72 -42.00 -60.79
N ILE A 5 18.22 -42.00 -59.56
CA ILE A 5 17.56 -41.75 -58.26
C ILE A 5 17.41 -40.22 -58.04
N HIS A 6 16.86 -39.83 -56.86
CA HIS A 6 16.63 -38.49 -56.29
C HIS A 6 15.16 -38.01 -56.46
N ASP A 7 14.49 -37.43 -55.46
CA ASP A 7 15.00 -36.85 -54.21
C ASP A 7 14.14 -37.06 -52.95
N ARG A 8 14.72 -36.67 -51.81
CA ARG A 8 14.14 -36.71 -50.46
C ARG A 8 13.41 -35.39 -50.16
N GLU A 9 12.15 -35.44 -49.76
CA GLU A 9 11.54 -34.31 -49.03
C GLU A 9 10.80 -34.80 -47.77
N ALA A 10 11.19 -34.23 -46.64
CA ALA A 10 10.65 -34.61 -45.34
C ALA A 10 9.37 -33.81 -45.06
N ALA A 11 8.24 -34.51 -44.97
CA ALA A 11 7.01 -33.94 -44.44
C ALA A 11 7.18 -33.69 -42.93
N THR A 12 7.73 -32.53 -42.58
CA THR A 12 7.78 -32.02 -41.20
C THR A 12 6.35 -31.95 -40.65
N PRO A 13 6.01 -32.64 -39.54
CA PRO A 13 4.69 -32.50 -38.94
C PRO A 13 4.51 -31.07 -38.43
N ALA A 14 3.32 -30.51 -38.66
CA ALA A 14 3.00 -29.14 -38.30
C ALA A 14 3.27 -28.86 -36.80
N PRO A 15 3.77 -27.67 -36.44
CA PRO A 15 3.95 -27.30 -35.05
C PRO A 15 2.60 -27.28 -34.34
N ARG A 16 2.49 -28.22 -33.42
CA ARG A 16 1.43 -28.43 -32.44
C ARG A 16 0.93 -27.09 -31.87
N ALA A 17 -0.39 -26.88 -31.87
CA ALA A 17 -1.03 -25.74 -31.21
C ALA A 17 -1.04 -25.87 -29.66
N GLU A 18 0.10 -26.24 -29.08
CA GLU A 18 0.36 -26.43 -27.65
C GLU A 18 1.34 -25.36 -27.14
N GLN A 19 1.02 -24.08 -27.34
CA GLN A 19 1.77 -22.98 -26.70
C GLN A 19 0.89 -21.75 -26.44
N ALA A 20 -0.31 -22.01 -25.90
CA ALA A 20 -1.25 -21.00 -25.38
C ALA A 20 -1.60 -21.26 -23.89
N ALA A 21 -0.68 -21.90 -23.18
CA ALA A 21 -0.69 -22.03 -21.72
C ALA A 21 0.68 -21.56 -21.19
N ASP A 22 0.69 -21.08 -19.94
CA ASP A 22 1.89 -20.70 -19.18
C ASP A 22 2.58 -19.36 -19.52
N LEU A 23 1.78 -18.35 -19.90
CA LEU A 23 2.11 -16.95 -19.59
C LEU A 23 1.20 -16.44 -18.48
N ASP A 24 1.46 -16.94 -17.27
CA ASP A 24 1.01 -16.31 -16.03
C ASP A 24 1.52 -14.84 -16.06
N PRO A 25 0.66 -13.81 -15.98
CA PRO A 25 1.13 -12.43 -16.03
C PRO A 25 2.14 -12.23 -14.88
N PRO A 26 3.27 -11.52 -15.10
CA PRO A 26 4.27 -11.35 -14.07
C PRO A 26 3.65 -10.62 -12.88
N THR A 27 3.24 -11.39 -11.88
CA THR A 27 2.66 -10.88 -10.65
C THR A 27 3.77 -10.17 -9.91
N VAL A 28 3.84 -8.85 -10.11
CA VAL A 28 4.79 -7.97 -9.43
C VAL A 28 4.57 -8.13 -7.94
N ARG A 29 5.41 -8.98 -7.32
CA ARG A 29 5.40 -9.20 -5.88
C ARG A 29 5.91 -7.94 -5.22
N LEU A 30 4.99 -7.02 -4.93
CA LEU A 30 5.28 -5.82 -4.17
C LEU A 30 5.99 -6.23 -2.86
N PRO A 31 7.06 -5.52 -2.47
CA PRO A 31 7.74 -5.77 -1.21
C PRO A 31 6.72 -5.74 -0.07
N ARG A 32 6.77 -6.75 0.82
CA ARG A 32 5.89 -6.77 1.99
C ARG A 32 6.29 -5.58 2.89
N PRO A 33 5.37 -4.66 3.23
CA PRO A 33 5.71 -3.46 3.99
C PRO A 33 6.37 -3.83 5.32
N THR A 34 7.49 -3.19 5.59
CA THR A 34 8.33 -3.41 6.76
C THR A 34 7.65 -2.87 8.02
N ARG A 35 8.30 -3.09 9.17
CA ARG A 35 7.85 -2.52 10.45
C ARG A 35 7.95 -0.99 10.44
N ASP A 36 9.01 -0.46 9.86
CA ASP A 36 9.25 0.97 9.86
C ASP A 36 8.33 1.67 8.86
N ASP A 37 8.06 1.07 7.70
CA ASP A 37 7.03 1.58 6.76
C ASP A 37 5.66 1.73 7.45
N ARG A 38 5.23 0.71 8.20
CA ARG A 38 3.97 0.76 8.97
C ARG A 38 4.01 1.79 10.11
N ARG A 39 5.18 2.03 10.70
CA ARG A 39 5.32 3.02 11.78
C ARG A 39 5.25 4.44 11.20
N THR A 40 5.93 4.68 10.09
CA THR A 40 5.87 5.92 9.30
C THR A 40 4.43 6.17 8.88
N GLU A 41 3.77 5.21 8.24
CA GLU A 41 2.34 5.30 7.86
C GLU A 41 1.40 5.64 9.04
N ILE A 42 1.65 5.10 10.24
CA ILE A 42 0.86 5.45 11.44
C ILE A 42 1.14 6.89 11.93
N VAL A 43 2.37 7.39 11.75
CA VAL A 43 2.74 8.77 12.12
C VAL A 43 2.22 9.76 11.08
N ASP A 44 2.35 9.47 9.79
CA ASP A 44 1.89 10.32 8.69
C ASP A 44 0.38 10.57 8.82
N ARG A 45 -0.42 9.52 9.04
CA ARG A 45 -1.87 9.64 9.30
C ARG A 45 -2.22 10.51 10.52
N LEU A 46 -1.38 10.53 11.56
CA LEU A 46 -1.58 11.43 12.70
C LEU A 46 -1.28 12.88 12.31
N LEU A 47 -0.24 13.12 11.50
CA LEU A 47 0.09 14.45 11.01
C LEU A 47 -1.03 14.98 10.10
N ASP A 48 -1.49 14.19 9.13
CA ASP A 48 -2.63 14.52 8.26
C ASP A 48 -3.87 14.91 9.09
N ALA A 49 -4.24 14.09 10.08
CA ALA A 49 -5.40 14.34 10.94
C ALA A 49 -5.26 15.62 11.78
N LEU A 50 -4.05 15.97 12.23
CA LEU A 50 -3.77 17.19 12.98
C LEU A 50 -3.78 18.43 12.07
N GLU A 51 -3.29 18.34 10.84
CA GLU A 51 -3.37 19.43 9.84
C GLU A 51 -4.83 19.72 9.48
N ASP A 52 -5.61 18.67 9.24
CA ASP A 52 -7.05 18.73 9.00
C ASP A 52 -7.83 19.36 10.16
N LEU A 53 -7.49 19.00 11.41
CA LEU A 53 -8.09 19.60 12.62
C LEU A 53 -7.75 21.10 12.74
N VAL A 54 -6.50 21.48 12.45
CA VAL A 54 -6.07 22.89 12.45
C VAL A 54 -6.79 23.68 11.34
N ALA A 55 -6.98 23.09 10.17
CA ALA A 55 -7.75 23.70 9.07
C ALA A 55 -9.22 23.92 9.47
N ARG A 56 -9.88 22.92 10.06
CA ARG A 56 -11.25 23.04 10.61
C ARG A 56 -11.33 24.13 11.69
N HIS A 57 -10.39 24.16 12.64
CA HIS A 57 -10.39 25.17 13.70
C HIS A 57 -10.26 26.59 13.14
N ARG A 58 -9.34 26.82 12.18
CA ARG A 58 -9.17 28.14 11.54
C ARG A 58 -10.44 28.61 10.83
N ALA A 59 -11.23 27.70 10.24
CA ALA A 59 -12.52 28.04 9.65
C ALA A 59 -13.58 28.42 10.71
N LEU A 60 -13.50 27.87 11.92
CA LEU A 60 -14.43 28.15 13.04
C LEU A 60 -14.04 29.40 13.88
N ALA A 61 -12.77 29.84 13.80
CA ALA A 61 -12.23 30.93 14.62
C ALA A 61 -12.89 32.32 14.45
N GLY A 62 -13.84 32.46 13.51
CA GLY A 62 -14.61 33.69 13.31
C GLY A 62 -15.68 33.98 14.38
N ASN A 63 -15.99 33.06 15.30
CA ASN A 63 -17.00 33.27 16.35
C ASN A 63 -16.36 33.44 17.76
N PRO A 64 -16.09 34.68 18.20
CA PRO A 64 -15.46 34.93 19.51
C PRO A 64 -16.32 34.52 20.71
N ALA A 65 -17.62 34.32 20.54
CA ALA A 65 -18.53 33.90 21.62
C ALA A 65 -18.43 32.40 21.97
N GLN A 66 -17.65 31.61 21.22
CA GLN A 66 -17.54 30.15 21.38
C GLN A 66 -16.09 29.66 21.55
N VAL A 67 -15.13 30.55 21.80
CA VAL A 67 -13.69 30.23 21.86
C VAL A 67 -13.38 29.11 22.85
N ASP A 68 -13.89 29.18 24.08
CA ASP A 68 -13.63 28.17 25.11
C ASP A 68 -14.24 26.80 24.74
N LEU A 69 -15.43 26.79 24.16
CA LEU A 69 -16.08 25.58 23.66
C LEU A 69 -15.30 24.96 22.49
N HIS A 70 -14.80 25.79 21.57
CA HIS A 70 -13.94 25.33 20.48
C HIS A 70 -12.61 24.77 21.01
N ALA A 71 -12.01 25.40 22.03
CA ALA A 71 -10.78 24.92 22.65
C ALA A 71 -10.95 23.53 23.30
N GLU A 72 -12.04 23.31 24.04
CA GLU A 72 -12.36 22.01 24.64
C GLU A 72 -12.63 20.92 23.58
N LEU A 73 -13.35 21.26 22.50
CA LEU A 73 -13.59 20.34 21.39
C LEU A 73 -12.27 19.93 20.70
N ILE A 74 -11.36 20.88 20.45
CA ILE A 74 -10.04 20.61 19.88
C ILE A 74 -9.21 19.74 20.83
N ALA A 75 -9.22 20.03 22.14
CA ALA A 75 -8.51 19.24 23.13
C ALA A 75 -8.99 17.79 23.17
N ALA A 76 -10.32 17.58 23.10
CA ALA A 76 -10.92 16.25 23.02
C ALA A 76 -10.54 15.49 21.74
N GLU A 77 -10.54 16.17 20.58
CA GLU A 77 -10.20 15.55 19.29
C GLU A 77 -8.70 15.24 19.19
N VAL A 78 -7.81 16.12 19.64
CA VAL A 78 -6.36 15.82 19.78
C VAL A 78 -6.14 14.65 20.73
N ALA A 79 -6.84 14.58 21.86
CA ALA A 79 -6.73 13.46 22.79
C ALA A 79 -7.21 12.13 22.15
N HIS A 80 -8.25 12.18 21.31
CA HIS A 80 -8.73 11.04 20.55
C HIS A 80 -7.68 10.53 19.56
N GLU A 81 -7.15 11.40 18.68
CA GLU A 81 -6.16 11.00 17.67
C GLU A 81 -4.87 10.46 18.30
N LEU A 82 -4.42 11.06 19.40
CA LEU A 82 -3.29 10.53 20.18
C LEU A 82 -3.59 9.17 20.82
N ALA A 83 -4.83 8.90 21.26
CA ALA A 83 -5.23 7.61 21.81
C ALA A 83 -5.31 6.52 20.73
N VAL A 84 -5.89 6.84 19.57
CA VAL A 84 -5.97 5.97 18.38
C VAL A 84 -4.56 5.63 17.88
N THR A 85 -3.71 6.63 17.70
CA THR A 85 -2.33 6.46 17.23
C THR A 85 -1.51 5.62 18.22
N ARG A 86 -1.58 5.90 19.53
CA ARG A 86 -0.93 5.07 20.55
C ARG A 86 -1.44 3.62 20.54
N ALA A 87 -2.73 3.40 20.28
CA ALA A 87 -3.28 2.05 20.15
C ALA A 87 -2.79 1.33 18.89
N ALA A 88 -2.66 2.04 17.75
CA ALA A 88 -2.06 1.51 16.53
C ALA A 88 -0.58 1.15 16.75
N LEU A 89 0.22 2.04 17.33
CA LEU A 89 1.63 1.81 17.65
C LEU A 89 1.85 0.64 18.63
N ARG A 90 0.97 0.47 19.64
CA ARG A 90 1.02 -0.69 20.55
C ARG A 90 0.70 -2.01 19.85
N ARG A 91 -0.14 -2.00 18.80
CA ARG A 91 -0.48 -3.18 17.98
C ARG A 91 0.58 -3.50 16.93
N ALA A 92 1.53 -2.60 16.64
CA ALA A 92 2.69 -2.91 15.82
C ALA A 92 3.64 -3.84 16.62
N PRO A 93 3.78 -5.13 16.23
CA PRO A 93 4.42 -6.12 17.08
C PRO A 93 5.88 -5.75 17.39
N HIS A 94 6.26 -5.95 18.65
CA HIS A 94 7.61 -5.67 19.12
C HIS A 94 8.58 -6.69 18.52
N LEU A 95 9.68 -6.21 17.91
CA LEU A 95 10.80 -7.09 17.59
C LEU A 95 11.33 -7.70 18.89
N ARG A 96 11.52 -9.03 18.93
CA ARG A 96 12.56 -9.57 19.81
C ARG A 96 13.86 -8.94 19.35
N ARG A 97 14.54 -8.27 20.28
CA ARG A 97 15.91 -7.78 20.09
C ARG A 97 16.80 -9.01 19.97
N THR A 98 17.11 -9.43 18.74
CA THR A 98 18.21 -10.37 18.48
C THR A 98 19.50 -9.66 18.85
N GLY A 99 20.05 -10.08 19.98
CA GLY A 99 21.42 -9.85 20.44
C GLY A 99 22.00 -11.18 20.87
#